data_AF-A0A0L0EZ76-F1
#
_entry.id   AF-A0A0L0EZ76-F1
#
_cell.length_a   1.000
_cell.length_b   1.000
_cell.length_c   1.000
_cell.angle_alpha   90.00
_cell.angle_beta   90.00
_cell.angle_gamma   90.00
#
_symmetry.space_group_name_H-M   'P 1'
#
loop_
_entity.id
_entity.type
_entity.pdbx_description
1 polymer ?
#
loop_
_entity_poly.entity_id
_entity_poly.type
_entity_poly.pdbx_seq_one_letter_code
_entity_poly.pdbx_strand_id
1 'polypeptide(L)'
;MKLSSVQCIALCTSIPFISSLITAQTVVNTQTHTHEPLYFDSNGTFKILQLADLHFGENAWEEWGPEQDLKSINSMRAVLALESPSFVVFSGDQITDNNIISNQTLYWEMAVMVCVEMNIPWAMV
;
A
#
# COMPACT_ATOMS: atom_id res chain seq x y z
N MET A 1 -9.06 -2.50 8.29
CA MET A 1 -8.05 -3.05 9.22
C MET A 1 -8.63 -4.28 9.91
N LYS A 2 -8.32 -5.50 9.44
CA LYS A 2 -8.87 -6.74 10.02
C LYS A 2 -8.02 -7.13 11.24
N LEU A 3 -8.61 -7.10 12.42
CA LEU A 3 -8.04 -7.69 13.64
C LEU A 3 -8.14 -9.21 13.53
N SER A 4 -7.01 -9.91 13.38
CA SER A 4 -6.97 -11.36 13.52
C SER A 4 -6.84 -11.73 15.00
N SER A 5 -7.88 -12.38 15.51
CA SER A 5 -8.01 -12.91 16.87
C SER A 5 -6.86 -13.86 17.24
N VAL A 6 -6.21 -13.61 18.38
CA VAL A 6 -5.28 -14.55 19.00
C VAL A 6 -6.09 -15.48 19.90
N GLN A 7 -6.16 -16.77 19.56
CA GLN A 7 -6.76 -17.79 20.41
C GLN A 7 -5.63 -18.50 21.18
N CYS A 8 -5.45 -18.16 22.46
CA CYS A 8 -4.53 -18.85 23.36
C CYS A 8 -5.21 -20.11 23.91
N ILE A 9 -4.77 -21.29 23.48
CA ILE A 9 -5.11 -22.56 24.14
C ILE A 9 -4.07 -22.81 25.23
N ALA A 10 -4.45 -22.61 26.49
CA ALA A 10 -3.63 -22.97 27.64
C ALA A 10 -4.03 -24.37 28.13
N LEU A 11 -3.15 -25.36 27.98
CA LEU A 11 -3.26 -26.66 28.65
C LEU A 11 -2.31 -26.67 29.85
N CYS A 12 -2.89 -26.64 31.06
CA CYS A 12 -2.17 -26.79 32.31
C CYS A 12 -1.81 -28.26 32.55
N THR A 13 -0.52 -28.59 32.59
CA THR A 13 -0.03 -29.79 33.27
C THR A 13 1.20 -29.45 34.11
N SER A 14 1.06 -29.60 35.42
CA SER A 14 2.09 -29.46 36.46
C SER A 14 3.07 -30.64 36.44
N ILE A 15 4.39 -30.38 36.36
CA ILE A 15 5.55 -31.22 36.80
C ILE A 15 6.85 -30.40 36.56
N PRO A 16 7.93 -30.58 37.35
CA PRO A 16 8.83 -29.50 37.78
C PRO A 16 10.00 -29.21 36.84
N PHE A 17 10.45 -27.95 36.89
CA PHE A 17 11.77 -27.40 36.53
C PHE A 17 12.71 -28.31 35.71
N ILE A 18 12.46 -28.36 34.40
CA ILE A 18 13.52 -28.49 33.41
C ILE A 18 13.49 -27.18 32.63
N SER A 19 14.54 -26.36 32.77
CA SER A 19 14.73 -25.16 31.95
C SER A 19 15.09 -25.57 30.52
N SER A 20 14.16 -26.18 29.81
CA SER A 20 14.21 -26.24 28.36
C SER A 20 13.81 -24.87 27.85
N LEU A 21 14.80 -24.09 27.41
CA LEU A 21 14.58 -22.90 26.59
C LEU A 21 13.84 -23.37 25.33
N ILE A 22 12.52 -23.17 25.31
CA ILE A 22 11.72 -23.28 24.10
C ILE A 22 12.16 -22.11 23.22
N THR A 23 13.02 -22.39 22.26
CA THR A 23 13.29 -21.46 21.17
C THR A 23 11.99 -21.32 20.39
N ALA A 24 11.26 -20.22 20.61
CA ALA A 24 10.18 -19.82 19.74
C ALA A 24 10.82 -19.48 18.39
N GLN A 25 10.91 -20.48 17.51
CA GLN A 25 11.39 -20.29 16.17
C GLN A 25 10.29 -19.56 15.42
N THR A 26 10.44 -18.25 15.27
CA THR A 26 9.60 -17.45 14.39
C THR A 26 9.81 -18.03 12.99
N VAL A 27 8.86 -18.84 12.52
CA VAL A 27 8.77 -19.20 11.11
C VAL A 27 8.40 -17.90 10.40
N VAL A 28 9.41 -17.14 10.01
CA VAL A 28 9.23 -16.02 9.09
C VAL A 28 8.79 -16.67 7.78
N ASN A 29 7.48 -16.65 7.52
CA ASN A 29 6.95 -17.01 6.21
C ASN A 29 7.39 -15.93 5.24
N THR A 30 8.61 -16.05 4.71
CA THR A 30 9.06 -15.26 3.56
C THR A 30 8.24 -15.76 2.37
N GLN A 31 7.03 -15.23 2.20
CA GLN A 31 6.37 -15.30 0.91
C GLN A 31 7.27 -14.58 -0.06
N THR A 32 8.03 -15.34 -0.85
CA THR A 32 8.70 -14.81 -2.02
C THR A 32 7.59 -14.44 -2.98
N HIS A 33 7.10 -13.20 -2.89
CA HIS A 33 6.25 -12.61 -3.92
C HIS A 33 7.10 -12.53 -5.19
N THR A 34 7.10 -13.61 -5.96
CA THR A 34 7.57 -13.57 -7.34
C THR A 34 6.55 -12.73 -8.07
N HIS A 35 6.80 -11.43 -8.17
CA HIS A 35 6.00 -10.56 -9.02
C HIS A 35 6.10 -11.11 -10.44
N GLU A 36 4.96 -11.43 -11.03
CA GLU A 36 4.90 -11.86 -12.43
C GLU A 36 5.52 -10.76 -13.31
N PRO A 37 6.34 -11.11 -14.31
CA PRO A 37 6.85 -10.14 -15.27
C PRO A 37 5.71 -9.37 -15.94
N LEU A 38 5.96 -8.11 -16.31
CA LEU A 38 5.01 -7.33 -17.09
C LEU A 38 4.88 -7.92 -18.51
N TYR A 39 3.65 -8.06 -19.00
CA TYR A 39 3.37 -8.66 -20.31
C TYR A 39 2.35 -7.83 -21.09
N PHE A 40 2.40 -7.91 -22.42
CA PHE A 40 1.38 -7.36 -23.31
C PHE A 40 0.10 -8.19 -23.20
N ASP A 41 -1.06 -7.53 -23.34
CA ASP A 41 -2.35 -8.20 -23.36
C ASP A 41 -2.53 -9.15 -24.56
N SER A 42 -3.67 -9.83 -24.65
CA SER A 42 -3.96 -10.77 -25.75
C SER A 42 -3.98 -10.13 -27.14
N ASN A 43 -4.10 -8.79 -27.22
CA ASN A 43 -4.06 -8.02 -28.46
C ASN A 43 -2.65 -7.47 -28.77
N GLY A 44 -1.64 -7.81 -27.96
CA GLY A 44 -0.30 -7.29 -28.09
C GLY A 44 -0.14 -5.84 -27.63
N THR A 45 -1.05 -5.32 -26.79
CA THR A 45 -1.02 -3.95 -26.29
C THR A 45 -0.54 -3.90 -24.84
N PHE A 46 0.21 -2.84 -24.49
CA PHE A 46 0.60 -2.55 -23.12
C PHE A 46 0.24 -1.10 -22.81
N LYS A 47 -0.75 -0.89 -21.93
CA LYS A 47 -1.24 0.46 -21.62
C LYS A 47 -0.58 0.99 -20.35
N ILE A 48 0.09 2.13 -20.46
CA ILE A 48 0.64 2.87 -19.33
C ILE A 48 -0.25 4.07 -19.05
N LEU A 49 -0.60 4.25 -17.78
CA LEU A 49 -1.25 5.46 -17.29
C LEU A 49 -0.25 6.23 -16.41
N GLN A 50 -0.06 7.51 -16.70
CA GLN A 50 0.83 8.38 -15.93
C GLN A 50 0.03 9.25 -14.96
N LEU A 51 0.48 9.29 -13.70
CA LEU A 51 0.02 10.22 -12.67
C LEU A 51 1.18 11.13 -12.27
N ALA A 52 0.89 12.40 -12.04
CA ALA A 52 1.88 13.44 -11.76
C ALA A 52 1.25 14.49 -10.84
N ASP A 53 2.08 15.19 -10.05
CA ASP A 53 1.68 16.39 -9.33
C ASP A 53 0.43 16.19 -8.45
N LEU A 54 0.37 15.07 -7.71
CA LEU A 54 -0.76 14.77 -6.83
C LEU A 54 -0.74 15.61 -5.55
N HIS A 55 0.45 16.06 -5.11
CA HIS A 55 0.64 16.96 -3.98
C HIS A 55 -0.06 16.54 -2.67
N PHE A 56 -0.16 15.23 -2.39
CA PHE A 56 -0.82 14.74 -1.17
C PHE A 56 -0.23 15.39 0.09
N GLY A 57 -1.12 15.83 0.98
CA GLY A 57 -0.75 16.50 2.23
C GLY A 57 -0.54 18.01 2.13
N GLU A 58 -0.90 18.63 1.00
CA GLU A 58 -0.96 20.09 0.90
C GLU A 58 -2.02 20.67 1.84
N ASN A 59 -1.68 21.75 2.57
CA ASN A 59 -2.58 22.46 3.48
C ASN A 59 -3.30 21.53 4.50
N ALA A 60 -2.59 20.51 5.02
CA ALA A 60 -3.16 19.48 5.89
C ALA A 60 -3.69 20.00 7.24
N TRP A 61 -3.39 21.24 7.62
CA TRP A 61 -3.87 21.88 8.85
C TRP A 61 -5.24 22.57 8.70
N GLU A 62 -5.78 22.64 7.49
CA GLU A 62 -7.14 23.12 7.20
C GLU A 62 -7.99 21.98 6.64
N GLU A 63 -9.32 22.06 6.80
CA GLU A 63 -10.24 21.05 6.26
C GLU A 63 -10.15 20.90 4.73
N TRP A 64 -9.76 21.98 4.05
CA TRP A 64 -9.66 22.02 2.58
C TRP A 64 -8.63 21.03 2.02
N GLY A 65 -7.47 20.87 2.65
CA GLY A 65 -6.38 20.02 2.16
C GLY A 65 -6.79 18.53 2.08
N PRO A 66 -7.21 17.93 3.22
CA PRO A 66 -7.73 16.56 3.23
C PRO A 66 -8.92 16.33 2.30
N GLU A 67 -9.75 17.35 2.05
CA GLU A 67 -10.83 17.26 1.06
C GLU A 67 -10.28 17.11 -0.37
N GLN A 68 -9.19 17.82 -0.72
CA GLN A 68 -8.56 17.69 -2.03
C GLN A 68 -7.88 16.33 -2.18
N ASP A 69 -7.19 15.83 -1.15
CA ASP A 69 -6.61 14.48 -1.15
C ASP A 69 -7.68 13.41 -1.48
N LEU A 70 -8.87 13.52 -0.86
CA LEU A 70 -9.99 12.61 -1.14
C LEU A 70 -10.51 12.73 -2.57
N LYS A 71 -10.56 13.95 -3.13
CA LYS A 71 -10.94 14.16 -4.54
C LYS A 71 -9.91 13.56 -5.48
N SER A 72 -8.62 13.69 -5.20
CA SER A 72 -7.54 13.06 -5.98
C SER A 72 -7.68 11.54 -5.99
N ILE A 73 -7.92 10.91 -4.82
CA ILE A 73 -8.18 9.47 -4.72
C ILE A 73 -9.38 9.05 -5.57
N ASN A 74 -10.48 9.81 -5.52
CA ASN A 74 -11.68 9.49 -6.28
C ASN A 74 -11.45 9.63 -7.79
N SER A 75 -10.76 10.68 -8.23
CA SER A 75 -10.36 10.88 -9.62
C SER A 75 -9.46 9.75 -10.12
N MET A 76 -8.43 9.38 -9.34
CA MET A 76 -7.55 8.26 -9.67
C MET A 76 -8.33 6.96 -9.84
N ARG A 77 -9.21 6.61 -8.89
CA ARG A 77 -10.02 5.40 -8.97
C ARG A 77 -10.93 5.40 -10.19
N ALA A 78 -11.54 6.54 -10.51
CA ALA A 78 -12.41 6.67 -11.69
C ALA A 78 -11.64 6.46 -13.00
N VAL A 79 -10.48 7.11 -13.16
CA VAL A 79 -9.66 6.97 -14.38
C VAL A 79 -9.08 5.56 -14.49
N LEU A 80 -8.57 4.98 -13.40
CA LEU A 80 -8.02 3.61 -13.43
C LEU A 80 -9.10 2.57 -13.78
N ALA A 81 -10.31 2.73 -13.28
CA ALA A 81 -11.44 1.85 -13.63
C ALA A 81 -11.86 2.03 -15.11
N LEU A 82 -11.89 3.26 -15.61
CA LEU A 82 -12.27 3.55 -16.99
C LEU A 82 -11.22 3.06 -17.98
N GLU A 83 -9.95 3.30 -17.70
CA GLU A 83 -8.86 3.04 -18.65
C GLU A 83 -8.31 1.62 -18.56
N SER A 84 -8.45 0.95 -17.40
CA SER A 84 -7.92 -0.40 -17.15
C SER A 84 -6.47 -0.57 -17.64
N PRO A 85 -5.51 0.25 -17.15
CA PRO A 85 -4.13 0.19 -17.62
C PRO A 85 -3.41 -1.09 -17.19
N SER A 86 -2.39 -1.48 -17.95
CA SER A 86 -1.48 -2.57 -17.61
C SER A 86 -0.47 -2.17 -16.55
N PHE A 87 -0.16 -0.88 -16.45
CA PHE A 87 0.85 -0.32 -15.56
C PHE A 87 0.59 1.15 -15.24
N VAL A 88 0.94 1.58 -14.02
CA VAL A 88 0.87 3.00 -13.61
C VAL A 88 2.27 3.55 -13.33
N VAL A 89 2.56 4.74 -13.85
CA VAL A 89 3.79 5.48 -13.54
C VAL A 89 3.43 6.75 -12.77
N PHE A 90 3.97 6.89 -11.56
CA PHE A 90 3.95 8.13 -10.81
C PHE A 90 5.23 8.91 -11.14
N SER A 91 5.09 10.06 -11.79
CA SER A 91 6.19 10.72 -12.51
C SER A 91 6.86 11.90 -11.78
N GLY A 92 6.34 12.31 -10.62
CA GLY A 92 6.90 13.39 -9.80
C GLY A 92 5.85 14.11 -8.95
N ASP A 93 6.28 14.81 -7.90
CA ASP A 93 5.47 15.69 -7.04
C ASP A 93 4.20 15.04 -6.46
N GLN A 94 4.35 13.79 -5.98
CA GLN A 94 3.24 13.02 -5.43
C GLN A 94 2.89 13.44 -4.00
N ILE A 95 3.89 13.85 -3.22
CA ILE A 95 3.77 14.21 -1.81
C ILE A 95 4.28 15.63 -1.62
N THR A 96 3.53 16.44 -0.88
CA THR A 96 3.96 17.78 -0.51
C THR A 96 5.05 17.72 0.57
N ASP A 97 6.17 18.40 0.39
CA ASP A 97 7.29 18.36 1.35
C ASP A 97 7.07 19.29 2.56
N ASN A 98 7.24 20.60 2.34
CA ASN A 98 7.43 21.65 3.33
C ASN A 98 6.29 21.87 4.35
N ASN A 99 5.19 21.14 4.20
CA ASN A 99 3.94 21.34 4.92
C ASN A 99 3.56 20.15 5.82
N ILE A 100 4.30 19.03 5.76
CA ILE A 100 3.99 17.81 6.51
C ILE A 100 4.93 17.65 7.72
N ILE A 101 4.49 18.17 8.86
CA ILE A 101 5.28 18.19 10.12
C ILE A 101 5.32 16.81 10.80
N SER A 102 4.36 15.91 10.53
CA SER A 102 4.40 14.54 11.05
C SER A 102 3.69 13.51 10.17
N ASN A 103 4.22 12.28 10.16
CA ASN A 103 3.74 11.09 9.44
C ASN A 103 3.60 11.24 7.90
N GLN A 104 4.71 11.50 7.22
CA GLN A 104 4.76 11.48 5.75
C GLN A 104 4.38 10.13 5.13
N THR A 105 4.57 9.02 5.86
CA THR A 105 4.22 7.67 5.40
C THR A 105 2.73 7.54 5.08
N LEU A 106 1.85 8.24 5.81
CA LEU A 106 0.41 8.26 5.51
C LEU A 106 0.14 8.71 4.07
N TYR A 107 0.78 9.79 3.63
CA TYR A 107 0.54 10.35 2.31
C TYR A 107 1.15 9.50 1.20
N TRP A 108 2.30 8.86 1.47
CA TRP A 108 2.84 7.82 0.60
C TRP A 108 1.86 6.65 0.41
N GLU A 109 1.28 6.15 1.50
CA GLU A 109 0.23 5.13 1.44
C GLU A 109 -0.97 5.64 0.65
N MET A 110 -1.41 6.88 0.86
CA MET A 110 -2.52 7.48 0.13
C MET A 110 -2.28 7.58 -1.38
N ALA A 111 -1.08 8.02 -1.78
CA ALA A 111 -0.74 8.15 -3.19
C ALA A 111 -0.78 6.81 -3.93
N VAL A 112 -0.34 5.73 -3.30
CA VAL A 112 -0.25 4.41 -3.97
C VAL A 112 -1.43 3.48 -3.68
N MET A 113 -2.28 3.78 -2.69
CA MET A 113 -3.30 2.84 -2.21
C MET A 113 -4.23 2.38 -3.33
N VAL A 114 -4.59 3.26 -4.26
CA VAL A 114 -5.55 2.92 -5.32
C VAL A 114 -4.98 1.84 -6.24
N CYS A 115 -3.69 1.92 -6.57
CA CYS A 115 -3.03 0.89 -7.38
C CYS A 115 -2.90 -0.43 -6.59
N VAL A 116 -2.60 -0.35 -5.30
CA VAL A 116 -2.52 -1.53 -4.41
C VAL A 116 -3.88 -2.23 -4.28
N GLU A 117 -4.95 -1.48 -3.99
CA GLU A 117 -6.32 -1.99 -3.85
C GLU A 117 -6.84 -2.62 -5.15
N MET A 118 -6.50 -2.03 -6.30
CA MET A 118 -6.91 -2.50 -7.61
C MET A 118 -5.96 -3.57 -8.20
N ASN A 119 -4.89 -3.94 -7.48
CA ASN A 119 -3.87 -4.89 -7.90
C ASN A 119 -3.24 -4.52 -9.27
N ILE A 120 -2.98 -3.23 -9.48
CA ILE A 120 -2.32 -2.70 -10.69
C ILE A 120 -0.83 -2.52 -10.37
N PRO A 121 0.10 -3.11 -11.15
CA PRO A 121 1.52 -2.88 -10.95
C PRO A 121 1.87 -1.41 -11.22
N TRP A 122 2.76 -0.84 -10.41
CA TRP A 122 3.12 0.56 -10.47
C TRP A 122 4.60 0.79 -10.18
N ALA A 123 5.11 1.93 -10.64
CA ALA A 123 6.41 2.47 -10.26
C ALA A 123 6.30 3.97 -9.99
N MET A 124 7.22 4.48 -9.18
CA MET A 124 7.30 5.89 -8.84
C MET A 124 8.74 6.39 -8.99
N VAL A 125 8.90 7.65 -9.40
CA VAL A 125 10.16 8.38 -9.50
C VAL A 125 10.27 9.39 -8.36
#